data_AF-A0A8H7PBV8-F1
#
_entry.id   AF-A0A8H7PBV8-F1
#
_cell.length_a   1.000
_cell.length_b   1.000
_cell.length_c   1.000
_cell.angle_alpha   90.00
_cell.angle_beta   90.00
_cell.angle_gamma   90.00
#
_symmetry.space_group_name_H-M   'P 1'
#
loop_
_entity.id
_entity.type
_entity.pdbx_description
1 polymer ?
#
loop_
_entity_poly.entity_id
_entity_poly.type
_entity_poly.pdbx_seq_one_letter_code
_entity_poly.pdbx_strand_id
1 'polypeptide(L)' 'MREPTLKHFILQQRVLELYRQAVRATRSIPDPAARRETIVWIRSEFERNRHLHDVTAIEDKIAAGRRELKQILPVVALP' A
#
# COMPACT_ATOMS: atom_id res chain seq x y z
N MET A 1 -4.31 24.46 6.55
CA MET A 1 -3.51 23.26 6.21
C MET A 1 -2.43 23.12 7.26
N ARG A 2 -2.31 21.98 7.95
CA ARG A 2 -1.15 21.75 8.85
C ARG A 2 0.07 21.47 7.98
N GLU A 3 1.20 22.08 8.30
CA GLU A 3 2.45 21.83 7.59
C GLU A 3 2.90 20.38 7.80
N PRO A 4 3.39 19.70 6.75
CA PRO A 4 3.90 18.35 6.87
C PRO A 4 5.12 18.32 7.79
N THR A 5 5.07 17.44 8.79
CA THR A 5 6.16 17.21 9.74
C THR A 5 7.12 16.12 9.25
N LEU A 6 8.28 15.98 9.90
CA LEU A 6 9.20 14.85 9.65
C LEU A 6 8.49 13.49 9.72
N LYS A 7 7.53 13.33 10.64
CA LYS A 7 6.76 12.09 10.75
C LYS A 7 5.93 11.82 9.48
N HIS A 8 5.36 12.84 8.84
CA HIS A 8 4.66 12.69 7.57
C HIS A 8 5.62 12.20 6.47
N PHE A 9 6.84 12.74 6.41
CA PHE A 9 7.84 12.29 5.44
C PHE A 9 8.21 10.81 5.62
N ILE A 10 8.44 10.38 6.87
CA ILE A 10 8.74 8.97 7.18
C ILE A 10 7.54 8.07 6.80
N LEU A 11 6.32 8.49 7.13
CA LEU A 11 5.12 7.72 6.79
C LEU A 11 4.90 7.64 5.27
N GLN A 12 5.17 8.71 4.51
CA GLN A 12 5.12 8.69 3.05
C GLN A 12 6.08 7.64 2.48
N GLN A 13 7.31 7.54 3.01
CA GLN A 13 8.24 6.48 2.59
C GLN A 13 7.68 5.09 2.87
N ARG A 14 7.13 4.87 4.07
CA ARG A 14 6.51 3.57 4.44
C ARG A 14 5.33 3.20 3.55
N VAL A 15 4.48 4.18 3.18
CA VAL A 15 3.38 3.98 2.22
C VAL A 15 3.92 3.58 0.85
N LEU A 16 4.93 4.27 0.34
CA LEU A 16 5.55 3.97 -0.96
C LEU A 16 6.22 2.59 -0.97
N GLU A 17 6.88 2.21 0.13
CA GLU A 17 7.44 0.86 0.29
C GLU A 17 6.37 -0.21 0.24
N LEU A 18 5.27 -0.03 0.98
CA LEU A 18 4.15 -0.96 0.99
C LEU A 18 3.52 -1.10 -0.41
N TYR A 19 3.32 0.02 -1.11
CA TYR A 19 2.81 0.01 -2.49
C TYR A 19 3.73 -0.78 -3.43
N ARG A 20 5.04 -0.55 -3.37
CA ARG A 20 6.01 -1.28 -4.21
C ARG A 20 6.03 -2.77 -3.88
N GLN A 21 5.92 -3.14 -2.61
CA GLN A 21 5.82 -4.54 -2.18
C GLN A 21 4.56 -5.20 -2.74
N ALA A 22 3.41 -4.53 -2.61
CA ALA A 22 2.13 -4.99 -3.15
C ALA A 22 2.22 -5.26 -4.67
N VAL A 23 2.69 -4.27 -5.44
CA VAL A 23 2.86 -4.40 -6.89
C VAL A 23 3.82 -5.52 -7.26
N ARG A 24 4.95 -5.68 -6.54
CA ARG A 24 5.89 -6.78 -6.80
C ARG A 24 5.28 -8.15 -6.54
N ALA A 25 4.46 -8.29 -5.50
CA ALA A 25 3.82 -9.56 -5.19
C ALA A 25 2.80 -10.00 -6.23
N THR A 26 2.20 -9.06 -6.99
CA THR A 26 1.34 -9.43 -8.13
C THR A 26 2.08 -10.21 -9.23
N ARG A 27 3.43 -10.21 -9.26
CA ARG A 27 4.21 -10.97 -10.24
C ARG A 27 4.00 -12.48 -10.15
N SER A 28 3.53 -12.99 -9.01
CA SER A 28 3.17 -14.41 -8.87
C SER A 28 1.89 -14.79 -9.60
N ILE A 29 1.09 -13.82 -10.05
CA ILE A 29 -0.14 -14.06 -10.81
C ILE A 29 0.24 -14.42 -12.26
N PRO A 30 -0.06 -15.64 -12.72
CA PRO A 30 0.36 -16.12 -14.04
C PRO A 30 -0.40 -15.42 -15.17
N ASP A 31 -1.72 -15.22 -15.02
CA ASP A 31 -2.54 -14.55 -16.02
C ASP A 31 -2.21 -13.05 -16.11
N PRO A 32 -1.75 -12.55 -17.27
CA PRO A 32 -1.39 -11.14 -17.43
C PRO A 32 -2.58 -10.18 -17.25
N ALA A 33 -3.80 -10.59 -17.62
CA ALA A 33 -5.00 -9.76 -17.49
C ALA A 33 -5.37 -9.58 -16.01
N ALA A 34 -5.49 -10.67 -15.26
CA ALA A 34 -5.73 -10.66 -13.82
C ALA A 34 -4.62 -9.92 -13.06
N ARG A 35 -3.36 -10.08 -13.46
CA ARG A 35 -2.25 -9.31 -12.85
C ARG A 35 -2.42 -7.81 -13.06
N ARG A 36 -2.79 -7.39 -14.28
CA ARG A 36 -3.00 -5.98 -14.60
C ARG A 36 -4.17 -5.40 -13.81
N GLU A 37 -5.28 -6.13 -13.74
CA GLU A 37 -6.45 -5.76 -12.94
C GLU A 37 -6.09 -5.62 -11.46
N THR A 38 -5.33 -6.57 -10.90
CA THR A 38 -4.86 -6.52 -9.52
C THR A 38 -3.99 -5.30 -9.25
N ILE A 39 -3.08 -4.93 -10.18
CA ILE A 39 -2.25 -3.72 -10.05
C ILE A 39 -3.13 -2.46 -10.05
N VAL A 40 -4.15 -2.39 -10.91
CA VAL A 40 -5.09 -1.26 -10.97
C VAL A 40 -5.89 -1.17 -9.67
N TRP A 41 -6.37 -2.30 -9.17
CA TRP A 41 -7.08 -2.37 -7.90
C TRP A 41 -6.20 -1.89 -6.73
N ILE A 42 -4.96 -2.40 -6.60
CA ILE A 42 -4.00 -1.93 -5.59
C ILE A 42 -3.82 -0.42 -5.70
N ARG A 43 -3.56 0.11 -6.89
CA ARG A 43 -3.38 1.56 -7.08
C ARG A 43 -4.59 2.35 -6.59
N SER A 44 -5.80 1.89 -6.90
CA SER A 44 -7.02 2.55 -6.45
C SER A 44 -7.14 2.57 -4.93
N GLU A 45 -6.70 1.54 -4.21
CA GLU A 45 -6.73 1.49 -2.73
C GLU A 45 -5.81 2.54 -2.11
N PHE A 46 -4.61 2.73 -2.69
CA PHE A 46 -3.69 3.76 -2.23
C PHE A 46 -4.20 5.18 -2.57
N GLU A 47 -4.74 5.40 -3.77
CA GLU A 47 -5.27 6.71 -4.17
C GLU A 47 -6.49 7.12 -3.34
N ARG A 48 -7.36 6.19 -2.93
CA ARG A 48 -8.49 6.48 -2.01
C ARG A 48 -8.03 7.11 -0.70
N ASN A 49 -6.84 6.78 -0.21
CA ASN A 49 -6.30 7.27 1.06
C ASN A 49 -5.35 8.47 0.89
N ARG A 50 -5.16 8.99 -0.33
CA ARG A 50 -4.19 10.06 -0.64
C ARG A 50 -4.44 11.37 0.11
N HIS A 51 -5.68 11.63 0.50
CA HIS A 51 -6.09 12.85 1.21
C HIS A 51 -5.98 12.73 2.74
N LEU A 52 -5.47 11.60 3.27
CA LEU A 52 -5.24 11.45 4.69
C LEU A 52 -4.03 12.29 5.10
N HIS A 53 -4.27 13.18 6.06
CA HIS A 53 -3.25 14.05 6.66
C HIS A 53 -3.05 13.77 8.16
N ASP A 54 -3.92 12.96 8.76
CA ASP A 54 -3.74 12.53 10.14
C ASP A 54 -2.73 11.39 10.22
N VAL A 55 -1.70 11.59 11.04
CA VAL A 55 -0.57 10.67 11.20
C VAL A 55 -1.03 9.33 11.74
N THR A 56 -1.92 9.33 12.74
CA THR A 56 -2.43 8.11 13.36
C THR A 56 -3.27 7.32 12.36
N ALA A 57 -4.17 7.98 11.62
CA ALA A 57 -4.92 7.35 10.56
C ALA A 57 -4.02 6.74 9.47
N ILE A 58 -2.91 7.41 9.09
CA ILE A 58 -1.96 6.86 8.12
C ILE A 58 -1.26 5.60 8.68
N GLU A 59 -0.85 5.61 9.95
CA GLU A 59 -0.23 4.44 10.61
C GLU A 59 -1.19 3.24 10.65
N ASP A 60 -2.45 3.48 11.02
CA ASP A 60 -3.48 2.46 11.07
C ASP A 60 -3.78 1.88 9.67
N LYS A 61 -3.82 2.74 8.65
CA LYS A 61 -4.02 2.30 7.25
C LYS A 61 -2.84 1.49 6.72
N ILE A 62 -1.60 1.84 7.06
CA ILE A 62 -0.43 1.03 6.71
C ILE A 62 -0.54 -0.35 7.36
N ALA A 63 -0.91 -0.42 8.65
CA ALA A 63 -1.04 -1.69 9.37
C ALA A 63 -2.20 -2.56 8.84
N ALA A 64 -3.33 -1.95 8.50
CA ALA A 64 -4.45 -2.63 7.84
C ALA A 64 -4.05 -3.15 6.45
N GLY A 65 -3.45 -2.30 5.61
CA GLY A 65 -3.03 -2.67 4.25
C GLY A 65 -1.99 -3.78 4.24
N ARG A 66 -1.05 -3.82 5.19
CA ARG A 66 -0.11 -4.95 5.35
C ARG A 66 -0.83 -6.28 5.60
N ARG A 67 -1.83 -6.28 6.48
CA ARG A 67 -2.62 -7.49 6.80
C ARG A 67 -3.43 -7.95 5.60
N GLU A 68 -4.10 -7.03 4.94
CA GLU A 68 -4.92 -7.30 3.75
C GLU A 68 -4.07 -7.84 2.59
N LEU A 69 -2.93 -7.20 2.30
CA LEU A 69 -2.01 -7.66 1.26
C LEU A 69 -1.47 -9.07 1.55
N LYS A 70 -1.20 -9.40 2.82
CA LYS A 70 -0.78 -10.76 3.20
C LYS A 70 -1.86 -11.81 2.97
N GLN A 71 -3.14 -11.44 3.12
CA GLN A 71 -4.27 -12.33 2.87
C GLN A 71 -4.52 -12.54 1.38
N ILE A 72 -4.44 -11.47 0.58
CA ILE A 72 -4.76 -11.50 -0.86
C ILE A 72 -3.57 -12.01 -1.69
N LEU A 73 -2.35 -11.68 -1.28
CA LEU A 73 -1.11 -12.04 -1.99
C LEU A 73 -0.25 -12.92 -1.06
N PRO A 74 -0.47 -14.24 -1.04
CA PRO A 74 0.21 -15.14 -0.10
C PRO A 74 1.74 -15.19 -0.27
N VAL A 75 2.28 -14.65 -1.37
CA VAL A 75 3.72 -14.57 -1.65
C VAL A 75 4.40 -13.37 -0.96
N VAL A 76 3.65 -12.48 -0.28
CA VAL A 76 4.27 -11.37 0.46
C VAL A 76 4.83 -11.87 1.80
N ALA A 77 6.08 -12.31 1.81
CA ALA A 77 6.87 -12.33 3.03
C ALA A 77 7.17 -10.87 3.44
N LEU A 78 6.30 -10.29 4.28
CA LEU A 78 6.57 -9.01 4.93
C LEU A 78 7.61 -9.26 6.04
N PRO A 79 8.82 -8.67 5.97
CA PRO A 79 9.72 -8.64 7.11
C PRO A 79 9.19 -7.73 8.23
#